data_AF-A0A5N7CD13-F1
#
_entry.id   AF-A0A5N7CD13-F1
#
_cell.length_a   1.000
_cell.length_b   1.000
_cell.length_c   1.000
_cell.angle_alpha   90.00
_cell.angle_beta   90.00
_cell.angle_gamma   90.00
#
_symmetry.space_group_name_H-M   'P 1'
#
loop_
_entity.id
_entity.type
_entity.pdbx_description
1 polymer ?
#
loop_
_entity_poly.entity_id
_entity_poly.type
_entity_poly.pdbx_seq_one_letter_code
_entity_poly.pdbx_strand_id
1 'polypeptide(L)'
;MVLPLWRLSSPRLVSSLFVCLAITCLLVMLKMMAVMRDTIEEQPDSGMTAHGFLEPTLKVMIVGDSMSQGREGDWTWRFRIWEWFKDQGLPVDFVGPYNGTAQSDLPSLPKTPSDKESHWASEIRTSGGYAAGVSQDFDKDHFAIWGRPVAIDKALIYDVLAAYPADLILLMLGFNDMAWFHTDAAGTVDSMQAFISNARAANPTLKFAIANVPQRTFIGGREDLPVSTNLYNALLREAIPGWSTLDSPVKLVELRENYDCETIACPVGYDGLHPNAQGEYQIARAFTLTLVKDFSIGASPLSVPTMSGVPLSVPSNLQDVGSLPQGYQT
;
A
#
# COMPACT_ATOMS: atom_id res chain seq x y z
N MET A 1 16.94 35.17 -89.00
CA MET A 1 16.35 33.88 -89.45
C MET A 1 15.69 33.25 -88.23
N VAL A 2 14.45 32.78 -88.37
CA VAL A 2 13.41 32.65 -87.32
C VAL A 2 13.49 31.30 -86.54
N LEU A 3 13.16 31.33 -85.22
CA LEU A 3 12.50 30.32 -84.32
C LEU A 3 13.27 29.94 -83.03
N PRO A 4 12.63 29.43 -81.93
CA PRO A 4 11.19 29.34 -81.59
C PRO A 4 10.76 29.74 -80.14
N LEU A 5 9.42 29.67 -79.97
CA LEU A 5 8.54 29.98 -78.82
C LEU A 5 8.70 29.13 -77.55
N TRP A 6 8.38 29.75 -76.41
CA TRP A 6 8.11 29.13 -75.11
C TRP A 6 6.73 28.46 -75.06
N ARG A 7 6.65 27.23 -74.53
CA ARG A 7 5.41 26.61 -74.02
C ARG A 7 5.45 26.63 -72.49
N LEU A 8 4.47 27.27 -71.86
CA LEU A 8 4.13 27.07 -70.45
C LEU A 8 2.89 26.18 -70.38
N SER A 9 3.04 25.04 -69.72
CA SER A 9 1.95 24.12 -69.35
C SER A 9 1.28 24.57 -68.05
N SER A 10 -0.04 24.40 -68.00
CA SER A 10 -1.00 24.85 -66.99
C SER A 10 -0.87 24.18 -65.61
N PRO A 11 -1.26 24.85 -64.50
CA PRO A 11 -1.42 24.22 -63.20
C PRO A 11 -2.81 23.56 -63.06
N ARG A 12 -2.80 22.40 -62.41
CA ARG A 12 -3.90 21.43 -62.25
C ARG A 12 -4.89 21.83 -61.16
N LEU A 13 -6.15 21.41 -61.33
CA LEU A 13 -7.22 21.37 -60.34
C LEU A 13 -6.81 20.58 -59.08
N VAL A 14 -6.35 21.24 -58.02
CA VAL A 14 -6.24 20.62 -56.67
C VAL A 14 -6.81 21.56 -55.57
N SER A 15 -7.19 22.79 -55.92
CA SER A 15 -7.62 23.82 -54.96
C SER A 15 -9.08 23.68 -54.48
N SER A 16 -10.01 23.20 -55.31
CA SER A 16 -11.45 23.24 -54.96
C SER A 16 -11.87 22.25 -53.87
N LEU A 17 -11.22 21.09 -53.75
CA LEU A 17 -11.64 20.06 -52.78
C LEU A 17 -11.30 20.46 -51.33
N PHE A 18 -10.13 21.08 -51.12
CA PHE A 18 -9.70 21.57 -49.80
C PHE A 18 -10.53 22.78 -49.34
N VAL A 19 -10.92 23.65 -50.27
CA VAL A 19 -11.78 24.81 -49.96
C VAL A 19 -13.18 24.35 -49.56
N CYS A 20 -13.76 23.35 -50.26
CA CYS A 20 -15.06 22.78 -49.88
C CYS A 20 -15.01 22.12 -48.49
N LEU A 21 -13.96 21.37 -48.16
CA LEU A 21 -13.86 20.70 -46.85
C LEU A 21 -13.75 21.72 -45.71
N ALA A 22 -12.96 22.78 -45.89
CA ALA A 22 -12.79 23.85 -44.91
C ALA A 22 -14.10 24.63 -44.67
N ILE A 23 -14.85 24.94 -45.73
CA ILE A 23 -16.15 25.62 -45.62
C ILE A 23 -17.16 24.72 -44.89
N THR A 24 -17.13 23.41 -45.14
CA THR A 24 -18.04 22.45 -44.49
C THR A 24 -17.73 22.35 -42.98
N CYS A 25 -16.46 22.27 -42.59
CA CYS A 25 -16.06 22.28 -41.17
C CYS A 25 -16.46 23.59 -40.46
N LEU A 26 -16.31 24.73 -41.12
CA LEU A 26 -16.68 26.03 -40.55
C LEU A 26 -18.21 26.13 -40.33
N LEU A 27 -19.02 25.66 -41.28
CA LEU A 27 -20.47 25.63 -41.17
C LEU A 27 -20.96 24.70 -40.05
N VAL A 28 -20.27 23.56 -39.82
CA VAL A 28 -20.57 22.65 -38.71
C VAL A 28 -20.23 23.30 -37.36
N MET A 29 -19.08 23.96 -37.24
CA MET A 29 -18.69 24.70 -36.03
C MET A 29 -19.68 25.83 -35.70
N LEU A 30 -20.09 26.61 -36.70
CA LEU A 30 -21.09 27.68 -36.52
C LEU A 30 -22.46 27.14 -36.09
N LYS A 31 -22.87 25.97 -36.61
CA LYS A 31 -24.09 25.29 -36.15
C LYS A 31 -23.97 24.78 -34.72
N MET A 32 -22.84 24.20 -34.32
CA MET A 32 -22.62 23.77 -32.93
C MET A 32 -22.59 24.95 -31.96
N MET A 33 -22.01 26.09 -32.35
CA MET A 33 -22.01 27.30 -31.54
C MET A 33 -23.39 27.95 -31.45
N ALA A 34 -24.22 27.88 -32.50
CA ALA A 34 -25.61 28.32 -32.44
C ALA A 34 -26.45 27.41 -31.53
N VAL A 35 -26.26 26.09 -31.61
CA VAL A 35 -26.93 25.12 -30.72
C VAL A 35 -26.51 25.31 -29.25
N MET A 36 -25.25 25.62 -28.98
CA MET A 36 -24.78 25.98 -27.63
C MET A 36 -25.35 27.31 -27.13
N ARG A 37 -25.70 28.23 -28.06
CA ARG A 37 -26.25 29.54 -27.73
C ARG A 37 -27.76 29.48 -27.44
N ASP A 38 -28.49 28.58 -28.11
CA ASP A 38 -29.92 28.33 -27.86
C ASP A 38 -30.17 27.49 -26.59
N THR A 39 -29.14 26.84 -26.02
CA THR A 39 -29.24 26.15 -24.71
C THR A 39 -29.08 27.08 -23.49
N ILE A 40 -28.95 28.39 -23.69
CA ILE A 40 -28.91 29.39 -22.62
C ILE A 40 -30.05 30.39 -22.84
N GLU A 41 -31.28 29.93 -22.64
CA GLU A 41 -32.42 30.80 -22.39
C GLU A 41 -32.83 30.65 -20.92
N GLU A 42 -32.77 31.76 -20.18
CA GLU A 42 -33.06 31.85 -18.75
C GLU A 42 -34.51 31.46 -18.43
N GLN A 43 -34.70 30.48 -17.53
CA GLN A 43 -35.90 30.37 -16.71
C GLN A 43 -35.58 30.62 -15.24
N PRO A 44 -36.42 31.35 -14.49
CA PRO A 44 -36.10 31.80 -13.15
C PRO A 44 -36.42 30.73 -12.09
N ASP A 45 -35.49 30.64 -11.15
CA ASP A 45 -35.66 30.25 -9.74
C ASP A 45 -36.39 28.92 -9.44
N SER A 46 -35.61 27.84 -9.44
CA SER A 46 -35.84 26.74 -8.51
C SER A 46 -34.49 26.37 -7.90
N GLY A 47 -34.34 26.60 -6.59
CA GLY A 47 -33.13 26.35 -5.83
C GLY A 47 -32.59 24.93 -6.06
N MET A 48 -31.61 24.83 -6.95
CA MET A 48 -30.81 23.64 -7.11
C MET A 48 -29.59 23.85 -6.22
N THR A 49 -29.66 23.29 -5.02
CA THR A 49 -28.50 23.10 -4.16
C THR A 49 -27.39 22.51 -5.03
N ALA A 50 -26.27 23.22 -5.10
CA ALA A 50 -25.04 22.69 -5.67
C ALA A 50 -24.67 21.42 -4.89
N HIS A 51 -25.13 20.26 -5.36
CA HIS A 51 -24.52 19.00 -5.04
C HIS A 51 -23.14 19.07 -5.68
N GLY A 52 -22.18 19.61 -4.93
CA GLY A 52 -20.78 19.40 -5.22
C GLY A 52 -20.61 17.89 -5.40
N PHE A 53 -20.12 17.49 -6.57
CA PHE A 53 -19.65 16.13 -6.77
C PHE A 53 -18.55 15.91 -5.74
N LEU A 54 -18.90 15.33 -4.59
CA LEU A 54 -17.92 14.80 -3.67
C LEU A 54 -17.18 13.73 -4.47
N GLU A 55 -15.86 13.88 -4.60
CA GLU A 55 -15.02 12.84 -5.17
C GLU A 55 -15.35 11.52 -4.46
N PRO A 56 -15.55 10.41 -5.21
CA PRO A 56 -15.91 9.15 -4.61
C PRO A 56 -14.83 8.73 -3.60
N THR A 57 -15.26 8.35 -2.39
CA THR A 57 -14.35 7.85 -1.34
C THR A 57 -13.60 6.62 -1.84
N LEU A 58 -12.27 6.67 -1.80
CA LEU A 58 -11.42 5.56 -2.20
C LEU A 58 -11.35 4.52 -1.06
N LYS A 59 -11.77 3.28 -1.32
CA LYS A 59 -11.67 2.20 -0.34
C LYS A 59 -10.31 1.52 -0.42
N VAL A 60 -9.56 1.55 0.68
CA VAL A 60 -8.20 1.04 0.74
C VAL A 60 -8.11 -0.09 1.76
N MET A 61 -7.75 -1.29 1.30
CA MET A 61 -7.48 -2.41 2.21
C MET A 61 -5.98 -2.52 2.44
N ILE A 62 -5.57 -2.46 3.71
CA ILE A 62 -4.17 -2.70 4.10
C ILE A 62 -4.01 -4.18 4.45
N VAL A 63 -3.22 -4.89 3.64
CA VAL A 63 -2.95 -6.32 3.80
C VAL A 63 -1.51 -6.49 4.29
N GLY A 64 -1.30 -7.23 5.37
CA GLY A 64 0.06 -7.37 5.89
C GLY A 64 0.24 -8.33 7.05
N ASP A 65 1.45 -8.32 7.59
CA ASP A 65 1.83 -9.13 8.74
C ASP A 65 2.02 -8.28 10.01
N SER A 66 2.96 -8.68 10.87
CA SER A 66 3.32 -7.99 12.11
C SER A 66 3.78 -6.55 11.89
N MET A 67 4.52 -6.28 10.81
CA MET A 67 5.00 -4.93 10.51
C MET A 67 3.85 -3.98 10.11
N SER A 68 2.73 -4.52 9.63
CA SER A 68 1.50 -3.77 9.35
C SER A 68 0.55 -3.74 10.53
N GLN A 69 0.32 -4.87 11.18
CA GLN A 69 -0.57 -4.94 12.34
C GLN A 69 -0.06 -4.07 13.48
N GLY A 70 1.25 -4.09 13.75
CA GLY A 70 1.86 -3.50 14.93
C GLY A 70 1.52 -4.28 16.21
N ARG A 71 2.14 -3.88 17.31
CA ARG A 71 1.79 -4.36 18.66
C ARG A 71 1.01 -3.31 19.42
N GLU A 72 0.38 -3.73 20.49
CA GLU A 72 -0.33 -2.86 21.41
C GLU A 72 0.52 -1.67 21.87
N GLY A 73 -0.05 -0.47 21.74
CA GLY A 73 0.61 0.78 22.06
C GLY A 73 1.43 1.39 20.91
N ASP A 74 1.57 0.72 19.76
CA ASP A 74 2.19 1.32 18.57
C ASP A 74 1.24 2.34 17.90
N TRP A 75 1.83 3.26 17.12
CA TRP A 75 1.06 4.12 16.23
C TRP A 75 0.79 3.41 14.89
N THR A 76 1.77 2.65 14.41
CA THR A 76 1.82 1.92 13.12
C THR A 76 1.96 2.84 11.91
N TRP A 77 2.53 2.31 10.82
CA TRP A 77 2.61 3.05 9.55
C TRP A 77 1.22 3.32 8.94
N ARG A 78 0.21 2.52 9.31
CA ARG A 78 -1.20 2.69 8.88
C ARG A 78 -1.75 4.03 9.35
N PHE A 79 -1.43 4.40 10.60
CA PHE A 79 -1.76 5.73 11.10
C PHE A 79 -1.03 6.83 10.32
N ARG A 80 0.27 6.66 10.03
CA ARG A 80 1.07 7.66 9.30
C ARG A 80 0.56 7.91 7.88
N ILE A 81 0.17 6.85 7.17
CA ILE A 81 -0.38 7.00 5.82
C ILE A 81 -1.82 7.56 5.85
N TRP A 82 -2.60 7.27 6.89
CA TRP A 82 -3.90 7.90 7.11
C TRP A 82 -3.78 9.41 7.36
N GLU A 83 -2.83 9.83 8.18
CA GLU A 83 -2.51 11.26 8.36
C GLU A 83 -2.17 11.90 7.02
N TRP A 84 -1.35 11.23 6.20
CA TRP A 84 -1.02 11.71 4.86
C TRP A 84 -2.25 11.83 3.96
N PHE A 85 -3.16 10.84 3.91
CA PHE A 85 -4.39 10.95 3.13
C PHE A 85 -5.22 12.18 3.53
N LYS A 86 -5.35 12.42 4.85
CA LYS A 86 -6.03 13.62 5.38
C LYS A 86 -5.32 14.91 4.98
N ASP A 87 -4.00 14.96 5.10
CA ASP A 87 -3.21 16.13 4.73
C ASP A 87 -3.26 16.43 3.22
N GLN A 88 -3.46 15.40 2.39
CA GLN A 88 -3.69 15.55 0.95
C GLN A 88 -5.15 15.91 0.60
N GLY A 89 -6.07 15.96 1.58
CA GLY A 89 -7.50 16.20 1.35
C GLY A 89 -8.20 15.08 0.60
N LEU A 90 -7.67 13.85 0.67
CA LEU A 90 -8.20 12.69 -0.05
C LEU A 90 -9.27 11.97 0.79
N PRO A 91 -10.50 11.78 0.28
CA PRO A 91 -11.51 10.98 0.97
C PRO A 91 -11.15 9.50 0.85
N VAL A 92 -10.67 8.91 1.95
CA VAL A 92 -10.29 7.50 2.03
C VAL A 92 -11.04 6.80 3.17
N ASP A 93 -11.46 5.58 2.89
CA ASP A 93 -12.08 4.63 3.82
C ASP A 93 -11.17 3.41 3.88
N PHE A 94 -10.55 3.16 5.03
CA PHE A 94 -9.83 1.91 5.24
C PHE A 94 -10.85 0.79 5.48
N VAL A 95 -10.60 -0.36 4.88
CA VAL A 95 -11.53 -1.49 4.95
C VAL A 95 -10.81 -2.78 5.33
N GLY A 96 -11.47 -3.60 6.14
CA GLY A 96 -10.97 -4.90 6.53
C GLY A 96 -11.65 -5.43 7.79
N PRO A 97 -11.44 -6.70 8.13
CA PRO A 97 -12.11 -7.35 9.27
C PRO A 97 -11.55 -6.97 10.64
N TYR A 98 -10.38 -6.33 10.70
CA TYR A 98 -9.67 -6.06 11.95
C TYR A 98 -9.44 -4.55 12.12
N ASN A 99 -9.43 -4.09 13.37
CA ASN A 99 -9.26 -2.67 13.69
C ASN A 99 -8.29 -2.40 14.84
N GLY A 100 -7.55 -3.41 15.31
CA GLY A 100 -6.63 -3.28 16.44
C GLY A 100 -5.26 -3.90 16.15
N THR A 101 -4.31 -3.57 17.01
CA THR A 101 -2.95 -4.10 16.94
C THR A 101 -2.87 -5.49 17.57
N ALA A 102 -1.70 -6.15 17.48
CA ALA A 102 -1.47 -7.39 18.21
C ALA A 102 -1.49 -7.11 19.72
N GLN A 103 -2.45 -7.72 20.43
CA GLN A 103 -2.57 -7.61 21.88
C GLN A 103 -1.28 -8.07 22.55
N SER A 104 -0.83 -7.38 23.60
CA SER A 104 0.30 -7.86 24.41
C SER A 104 -0.07 -9.12 25.17
N ASP A 105 0.89 -10.04 25.33
CA ASP A 105 0.73 -11.11 26.32
C ASP A 105 0.59 -10.48 27.70
N LEU A 106 -0.49 -10.82 28.41
CA LEU A 106 -0.50 -10.63 29.86
C LEU A 106 0.73 -11.37 30.43
N PRO A 107 1.35 -10.88 31.52
CA PRO A 107 2.37 -11.65 32.21
C PRO A 107 1.75 -12.98 32.65
N SER A 108 1.99 -14.05 31.88
CA SER A 108 1.56 -15.39 32.23
C SER A 108 2.69 -16.07 32.98
N LEU A 109 2.34 -16.86 34.00
CA LEU A 109 3.26 -17.81 34.62
C LEU A 109 3.95 -18.67 33.54
N PRO A 110 5.20 -19.12 33.78
CA PRO A 110 5.94 -19.91 32.79
C PRO A 110 5.12 -21.11 32.35
N LYS A 111 4.87 -21.20 31.04
CA LYS A 111 4.15 -22.32 30.44
C LYS A 111 4.92 -23.61 30.74
N THR A 112 4.23 -24.59 31.31
CA THR A 112 4.75 -25.95 31.44
C THR A 112 5.05 -26.51 30.05
N PRO A 113 6.15 -27.26 29.83
CA PRO A 113 6.41 -27.87 28.54
C PRO A 113 5.44 -29.03 28.33
N SER A 114 4.28 -28.75 27.72
CA SER A 114 3.41 -29.79 27.19
C SER A 114 3.03 -29.48 25.75
N ASP A 115 3.37 -30.46 24.93
CA ASP A 115 2.87 -30.78 23.60
C ASP A 115 3.20 -29.82 22.46
N LYS A 116 3.61 -30.45 21.37
CA LYS A 116 3.93 -29.86 20.07
C LYS A 116 2.64 -29.29 19.47
N GLU A 117 2.13 -28.21 20.02
CA GLU A 117 1.12 -27.40 19.33
C GLU A 117 1.75 -26.86 18.06
N SER A 118 0.97 -26.97 16.98
CA SER A 118 1.21 -26.28 15.73
C SER A 118 1.44 -24.80 16.04
N HIS A 119 2.70 -24.36 15.94
CA HIS A 119 3.15 -23.00 16.29
C HIS A 119 2.49 -21.91 15.44
N TRP A 120 1.66 -22.30 14.47
CA TRP A 120 0.98 -21.41 13.53
C TRP A 120 -0.55 -21.38 13.72
N ALA A 121 -1.12 -22.19 14.62
CA ALA A 121 -2.54 -22.11 15.00
C ALA A 121 -2.74 -21.12 16.16
N SER A 122 -1.96 -20.04 16.18
CA SER A 122 -2.11 -19.00 17.20
C SER A 122 -3.48 -18.33 17.03
N GLU A 123 -4.15 -18.10 18.14
CA GLU A 123 -5.33 -17.25 18.22
C GLU A 123 -5.11 -15.94 17.45
N ILE A 124 -6.09 -15.51 16.66
CA ILE A 124 -6.03 -14.24 15.94
C ILE A 124 -6.17 -13.12 16.98
N ARG A 125 -5.07 -12.40 17.24
CA ARG A 125 -5.02 -11.34 18.25
C ARG A 125 -5.07 -9.98 17.60
N THR A 126 -6.24 -9.34 17.65
CA THR A 126 -6.51 -8.05 16.99
C THR A 126 -7.16 -7.04 17.92
N SER A 127 -7.16 -7.30 19.23
CA SER A 127 -7.80 -6.47 20.26
C SER A 127 -6.84 -5.47 20.91
N GLY A 128 -5.57 -5.42 20.50
CA GLY A 128 -4.59 -4.48 21.04
C GLY A 128 -4.94 -3.04 20.71
N GLY A 129 -4.76 -2.14 21.68
CA GLY A 129 -4.92 -0.71 21.48
C GLY A 129 -3.79 -0.06 20.68
N TYR A 130 -4.04 1.13 20.15
CA TYR A 130 -3.00 2.00 19.59
C TYR A 130 -2.39 2.89 20.67
N ALA A 131 -1.29 3.56 20.34
CA ALA A 131 -0.70 4.60 21.18
C ALA A 131 -1.73 5.65 21.63
N ALA A 132 -1.61 6.14 22.86
CA ALA A 132 -2.56 7.09 23.45
C ALA A 132 -2.73 8.41 22.67
N GLY A 133 -1.73 8.78 21.85
CA GLY A 133 -1.78 9.98 21.01
C GLY A 133 -2.45 9.80 19.65
N VAL A 134 -2.81 8.57 19.26
CA VAL A 134 -3.52 8.31 17.99
C VAL A 134 -4.90 8.98 18.03
N SER A 135 -5.23 9.70 16.96
CA SER A 135 -6.52 10.37 16.83
C SER A 135 -7.69 9.40 16.96
N GLN A 136 -8.77 9.83 17.63
CA GLN A 136 -10.01 9.04 17.70
C GLN A 136 -10.68 8.90 16.33
N ASP A 137 -10.41 9.82 15.42
CA ASP A 137 -10.91 9.78 14.04
C ASP A 137 -10.11 8.82 13.16
N PHE A 138 -9.03 8.22 13.67
CA PHE A 138 -8.24 7.27 12.88
C PHE A 138 -9.13 6.12 12.44
N ASP A 139 -9.21 5.97 11.12
CA ASP A 139 -9.80 4.80 10.50
C ASP A 139 -8.83 3.63 10.64
N LYS A 140 -9.19 2.67 11.47
CA LYS A 140 -8.27 1.65 11.96
C LYS A 140 -8.33 0.37 11.14
N ASP A 141 -9.28 0.25 10.22
CA ASP A 141 -9.63 -1.02 9.59
C ASP A 141 -8.48 -1.55 8.71
N HIS A 142 -8.24 -2.86 8.75
CA HIS A 142 -7.18 -3.53 8.00
C HIS A 142 -7.39 -5.04 7.90
N PHE A 143 -6.59 -5.68 7.06
CA PHE A 143 -6.44 -7.13 6.94
C PHE A 143 -4.98 -7.54 7.16
N ALA A 144 -4.46 -7.25 8.36
CA ALA A 144 -3.08 -7.58 8.71
C ALA A 144 -2.99 -8.34 10.03
N ILE A 145 -2.26 -9.46 10.05
CA ILE A 145 -2.12 -10.33 11.22
C ILE A 145 -0.67 -10.76 11.39
N TRP A 146 -0.16 -10.65 12.61
CA TRP A 146 1.18 -11.01 13.01
C TRP A 146 1.54 -12.44 12.56
N GLY A 147 2.70 -12.58 11.91
CA GLY A 147 3.22 -13.87 11.47
C GLY A 147 2.57 -14.41 10.20
N ARG A 148 1.57 -13.73 9.60
CA ARG A 148 0.94 -14.25 8.39
C ARG A 148 1.88 -14.26 7.19
N PRO A 149 1.89 -15.36 6.41
CA PRO A 149 2.50 -15.44 5.10
C PRO A 149 1.47 -15.22 3.98
N VAL A 150 1.94 -14.87 2.78
CA VAL A 150 1.10 -14.83 1.55
C VAL A 150 0.51 -16.22 1.27
N ALA A 151 1.28 -17.27 1.56
CA ALA A 151 0.86 -18.66 1.39
C ALA A 151 -0.47 -19.01 2.08
N ILE A 152 -0.85 -18.29 3.14
CA ILE A 152 -2.14 -18.42 3.82
C ILE A 152 -3.16 -17.43 3.23
N ASP A 153 -2.80 -16.14 3.16
CA ASP A 153 -3.75 -15.09 2.78
C ASP A 153 -4.25 -15.19 1.34
N LYS A 154 -3.50 -15.83 0.44
CA LYS A 154 -3.96 -16.08 -0.93
C LYS A 154 -5.29 -16.84 -0.97
N ALA A 155 -5.57 -17.71 0.00
CA ALA A 155 -6.81 -18.48 0.06
C ALA A 155 -7.95 -17.72 0.74
N LEU A 156 -7.66 -16.68 1.52
CA LEU A 156 -8.64 -15.93 2.32
C LEU A 156 -9.15 -14.68 1.61
N ILE A 157 -8.32 -14.08 0.75
CA ILE A 157 -8.56 -12.72 0.23
C ILE A 157 -9.87 -12.58 -0.56
N TYR A 158 -10.33 -13.63 -1.25
CA TYR A 158 -11.59 -13.59 -1.99
C TYR A 158 -12.77 -13.30 -1.06
N ASP A 159 -12.92 -14.08 0.01
CA ASP A 159 -14.03 -13.92 0.97
C ASP A 159 -13.90 -12.61 1.75
N VAL A 160 -12.67 -12.20 2.06
CA VAL A 160 -12.40 -10.92 2.72
C VAL A 160 -12.84 -9.75 1.85
N LEU A 161 -12.52 -9.73 0.55
CA LEU A 161 -12.97 -8.68 -0.37
C LEU A 161 -14.47 -8.73 -0.66
N ALA A 162 -15.08 -9.92 -0.63
CA ALA A 162 -16.53 -10.04 -0.75
C ALA A 162 -17.27 -9.40 0.45
N ALA A 163 -16.71 -9.51 1.65
CA ALA A 163 -17.25 -8.90 2.87
C ALA A 163 -16.84 -7.43 3.05
N TYR A 164 -15.63 -7.06 2.61
CA TYR A 164 -15.02 -5.74 2.76
C TYR A 164 -14.48 -5.24 1.41
N PRO A 165 -15.35 -4.75 0.51
CA PRO A 165 -14.94 -4.35 -0.84
C PRO A 165 -13.93 -3.22 -0.81
N ALA A 166 -12.86 -3.35 -1.59
CA ALA A 166 -11.80 -2.36 -1.74
C ALA A 166 -11.58 -1.98 -3.21
N ASP A 167 -11.05 -0.78 -3.44
CA ASP A 167 -10.62 -0.27 -4.75
C ASP A 167 -9.10 -0.39 -4.94
N LEU A 168 -8.36 -0.38 -3.82
CA LEU A 168 -6.91 -0.46 -3.75
C LEU A 168 -6.48 -1.34 -2.58
N ILE A 169 -5.56 -2.27 -2.84
CA ILE A 169 -4.82 -2.99 -1.80
C ILE A 169 -3.43 -2.38 -1.63
N LEU A 170 -3.05 -2.08 -0.39
CA LEU A 170 -1.67 -1.86 0.03
C LEU A 170 -1.16 -3.14 0.70
N LEU A 171 -0.30 -3.90 0.00
CA LEU A 171 0.11 -5.24 0.40
C LEU A 171 1.56 -5.26 0.88
N MET A 172 1.78 -5.73 2.12
CA MET A 172 3.10 -5.92 2.71
C MET A 172 3.18 -7.30 3.40
N LEU A 173 3.43 -8.33 2.58
CA LEU A 173 3.57 -9.73 2.98
C LEU A 173 4.71 -10.38 2.17
N GLY A 174 5.14 -11.57 2.58
CA GLY A 174 6.17 -12.37 1.91
C GLY A 174 7.39 -12.63 2.78
N PHE A 175 7.63 -11.78 3.78
CA PHE A 175 8.79 -11.92 4.66
C PHE A 175 8.66 -13.21 5.49
N ASN A 176 7.51 -13.42 6.13
CA ASN A 176 7.23 -14.62 6.92
C ASN A 176 7.27 -15.89 6.07
N ASP A 177 6.90 -15.84 4.79
CA ASP A 177 6.94 -16.99 3.91
C ASP A 177 8.34 -17.61 3.88
N MET A 178 9.35 -16.76 3.64
CA MET A 178 10.76 -17.17 3.61
C MET A 178 11.36 -17.30 5.01
N ALA A 179 10.98 -16.43 5.94
CA ALA A 179 11.54 -16.45 7.29
C ALA A 179 11.09 -17.70 8.06
N TRP A 180 9.89 -18.22 7.84
CA TRP A 180 9.36 -19.34 8.63
C TRP A 180 9.03 -20.55 7.78
N PHE A 181 9.69 -20.66 6.62
CA PHE A 181 9.67 -21.83 5.74
C PHE A 181 8.27 -22.22 5.26
N HIS A 182 7.36 -21.25 5.04
CA HIS A 182 6.10 -21.53 4.36
C HIS A 182 6.33 -21.77 2.87
N THR A 183 7.16 -20.95 2.24
CA THR A 183 7.63 -21.14 0.86
C THR A 183 9.04 -20.57 0.68
N ASP A 184 9.75 -21.04 -0.34
CA ASP A 184 10.97 -20.37 -0.80
C ASP A 184 10.62 -19.10 -1.60
N ALA A 185 11.64 -18.37 -2.07
CA ALA A 185 11.44 -17.12 -2.81
C ALA A 185 10.53 -17.27 -4.04
N ALA A 186 10.69 -18.34 -4.83
CA ALA A 186 9.87 -18.58 -6.02
C ALA A 186 8.43 -18.94 -5.65
N GLY A 187 8.24 -19.83 -4.67
CA GLY A 187 6.92 -20.20 -4.16
C GLY A 187 6.18 -19.03 -3.50
N THR A 188 6.90 -18.05 -2.95
CA THR A 188 6.30 -16.80 -2.44
C THR A 188 5.80 -15.92 -3.58
N VAL A 189 6.53 -15.83 -4.70
CA VAL A 189 6.06 -15.15 -5.93
C VAL A 189 4.82 -15.83 -6.51
N ASP A 190 4.81 -17.17 -6.58
CA ASP A 190 3.62 -17.93 -7.00
C ASP A 190 2.43 -17.69 -6.07
N SER A 191 2.67 -17.62 -4.76
CA SER A 191 1.65 -17.30 -3.77
C SER A 191 1.10 -15.88 -3.95
N MET A 192 1.95 -14.91 -4.29
CA MET A 192 1.54 -13.54 -4.59
C MET A 192 0.68 -13.48 -5.86
N GLN A 193 1.06 -14.21 -6.92
CA GLN A 193 0.25 -14.29 -8.14
C GLN A 193 -1.13 -14.91 -7.87
N ALA A 194 -1.18 -15.97 -7.06
CA ALA A 194 -2.43 -16.59 -6.65
C ALA A 194 -3.30 -15.63 -5.80
N PHE A 195 -2.69 -14.89 -4.87
CA PHE A 195 -3.38 -13.85 -4.10
C PHE A 195 -4.04 -12.81 -5.03
N ILE A 196 -3.28 -12.25 -5.99
CA ILE A 196 -3.80 -11.25 -6.95
C ILE A 196 -4.94 -11.86 -7.78
N SER A 197 -4.80 -13.10 -8.23
CA SER A 197 -5.82 -13.78 -9.03
C SER A 197 -7.12 -13.98 -8.25
N ASN A 198 -7.03 -14.43 -7.00
CA ASN A 198 -8.18 -14.62 -6.13
C ASN A 198 -8.83 -13.28 -5.74
N ALA A 199 -8.03 -12.24 -5.50
CA ALA A 199 -8.53 -10.89 -5.25
C ALA A 199 -9.29 -10.32 -6.46
N ARG A 200 -8.78 -10.53 -7.68
CA ARG A 200 -9.45 -10.14 -8.94
C ARG A 200 -10.73 -10.91 -9.20
N ALA A 201 -10.83 -12.15 -8.75
CA ALA A 201 -12.08 -12.90 -8.84
C ALA A 201 -13.21 -12.25 -8.03
N ALA A 202 -12.89 -11.53 -6.94
CA ALA A 202 -13.85 -10.72 -6.18
C ALA A 202 -14.06 -9.32 -6.79
N ASN A 203 -12.99 -8.66 -7.26
CA ASN A 203 -13.06 -7.36 -7.91
C ASN A 203 -12.07 -7.28 -9.11
N PRO A 204 -12.55 -7.37 -10.37
CA PRO A 204 -11.67 -7.39 -11.55
C PRO A 204 -10.97 -6.07 -11.84
N THR A 205 -11.38 -4.95 -11.22
CA THR A 205 -10.76 -3.62 -11.39
C THR A 205 -9.90 -3.20 -10.19
N LEU A 206 -9.64 -4.13 -9.27
CA LEU A 206 -8.87 -3.86 -8.06
C LEU A 206 -7.43 -3.44 -8.38
N LYS A 207 -6.94 -2.41 -7.71
CA LYS A 207 -5.57 -1.91 -7.84
C LYS A 207 -4.68 -2.48 -6.74
N PHE A 208 -3.39 -2.68 -7.02
CA PHE A 208 -2.46 -3.27 -6.05
C PHE A 208 -1.16 -2.49 -5.97
N ALA A 209 -0.84 -1.97 -4.79
CA ALA A 209 0.50 -1.53 -4.43
C ALA A 209 1.17 -2.62 -3.58
N ILE A 210 2.12 -3.35 -4.15
CA ILE A 210 2.72 -4.54 -3.53
C ILE A 210 4.15 -4.23 -3.12
N ALA A 211 4.43 -4.27 -1.83
CA ALA A 211 5.77 -4.08 -1.30
C ALA A 211 6.64 -5.32 -1.52
N ASN A 212 7.88 -5.08 -1.94
CA ASN A 212 8.97 -6.01 -1.67
C ASN A 212 9.25 -6.04 -0.15
N VAL A 213 10.07 -6.97 0.33
CA VAL A 213 10.31 -7.13 1.78
C VAL A 213 11.64 -6.52 2.21
N PRO A 214 11.74 -5.94 3.42
CA PRO A 214 13.00 -5.40 3.92
C PRO A 214 13.99 -6.51 4.28
N GLN A 215 15.23 -6.12 4.60
CA GLN A 215 16.11 -6.99 5.38
C GLN A 215 15.79 -6.85 6.87
N ARG A 216 16.41 -7.74 7.65
CA ARG A 216 16.44 -7.67 9.11
C ARG A 216 17.85 -7.86 9.61
N THR A 217 18.09 -7.48 10.87
CA THR A 217 19.30 -7.91 11.58
C THR A 217 19.43 -9.42 11.58
N PHE A 218 20.67 -9.89 11.49
CA PHE A 218 21.00 -11.30 11.35
C PHE A 218 20.40 -12.17 12.46
N ILE A 219 19.84 -13.33 12.07
CA ILE A 219 19.42 -14.39 13.00
C ILE A 219 20.40 -15.55 12.86
N GLY A 220 20.99 -16.01 13.96
CA GLY A 220 21.88 -17.18 13.94
C GLY A 220 21.16 -18.41 13.39
N GLY A 221 21.81 -19.12 12.46
CA GLY A 221 21.24 -20.30 11.78
C GLY A 221 20.29 -19.97 10.63
N ARG A 222 20.19 -18.70 10.21
CA ARG A 222 19.40 -18.23 9.06
C ARG A 222 20.25 -17.46 8.06
N GLU A 223 21.42 -18.00 7.76
CA GLU A 223 22.32 -17.47 6.73
C GLU A 223 21.66 -17.44 5.34
N ASP A 224 20.64 -18.27 5.12
CA ASP A 224 19.81 -18.31 3.91
C ASP A 224 18.91 -17.08 3.78
N LEU A 225 18.43 -16.49 4.89
CA LEU A 225 17.35 -15.51 4.85
C LEU A 225 17.70 -14.25 4.06
N PRO A 226 18.87 -13.61 4.22
CA PRO A 226 19.23 -12.44 3.41
C PRO A 226 19.34 -12.75 1.91
N VAL A 227 19.72 -13.98 1.55
CA VAL A 227 19.79 -14.44 0.15
C VAL A 227 18.38 -14.63 -0.39
N SER A 228 17.52 -15.32 0.37
CA SER A 228 16.12 -15.56 0.02
C SER A 228 15.34 -14.25 -0.15
N THR A 229 15.48 -13.28 0.77
CA THR A 229 14.82 -11.97 0.65
C THR A 229 15.29 -11.19 -0.58
N ASN A 230 16.59 -11.19 -0.88
CA ASN A 230 17.10 -10.57 -2.11
C ASN A 230 16.56 -11.26 -3.37
N LEU A 231 16.53 -12.59 -3.38
CA LEU A 231 16.00 -13.37 -4.51
C LEU A 231 14.51 -13.11 -4.72
N TYR A 232 13.70 -13.16 -3.66
CA TYR A 232 12.27 -12.85 -3.73
C TYR A 232 12.02 -11.43 -4.23
N ASN A 233 12.73 -10.43 -3.71
CA ASN A 233 12.57 -9.04 -4.16
C ASN A 233 12.92 -8.86 -5.64
N ALA A 234 13.93 -9.58 -6.13
CA ALA A 234 14.29 -9.57 -7.55
C ALA A 234 13.20 -10.22 -8.42
N LEU A 235 12.75 -11.43 -8.05
CA LEU A 235 11.71 -12.16 -8.77
C LEU A 235 10.36 -11.42 -8.76
N LEU A 236 9.98 -10.83 -7.63
CA LEU A 236 8.76 -10.03 -7.50
C LEU A 236 8.78 -8.83 -8.46
N ARG A 237 9.91 -8.10 -8.50
CA ARG A 237 10.09 -6.95 -9.41
C ARG A 237 9.99 -7.37 -10.88
N GLU A 238 10.53 -8.52 -11.24
CA GLU A 238 10.43 -9.07 -12.60
C GLU A 238 9.00 -9.51 -12.95
N ALA A 239 8.27 -10.09 -12.00
CA ALA A 239 6.95 -10.66 -12.24
C ALA A 239 5.81 -9.61 -12.31
N ILE A 240 5.88 -8.54 -11.51
CA ILE A 240 4.80 -7.53 -11.41
C ILE A 240 4.34 -6.96 -12.77
N PRO A 241 5.23 -6.58 -13.71
CA PRO A 241 4.80 -6.10 -15.03
C PRO A 241 3.90 -7.09 -15.78
N GLY A 242 4.15 -8.39 -15.63
CA GLY A 242 3.33 -9.45 -16.24
C GLY A 242 1.97 -9.67 -15.56
N TRP A 243 1.80 -9.21 -14.32
CA TRP A 243 0.54 -9.28 -13.60
C TRP A 243 -0.33 -8.05 -13.79
N SER A 244 0.25 -6.90 -14.15
CA SER A 244 -0.47 -5.64 -14.29
C SER A 244 -1.32 -5.61 -15.57
N THR A 245 -2.54 -5.08 -15.47
CA THR A 245 -3.40 -4.76 -16.62
C THR A 245 -3.77 -3.27 -16.60
N LEU A 246 -4.47 -2.78 -17.62
CA LEU A 246 -4.96 -1.41 -17.64
C LEU A 246 -6.04 -1.19 -16.56
N ASP A 247 -6.97 -2.14 -16.42
CA ASP A 247 -8.12 -2.01 -15.52
C ASP A 247 -7.79 -2.41 -14.07
N SER A 248 -6.78 -3.26 -13.88
CA SER A 248 -6.28 -3.71 -12.58
C SER A 248 -4.75 -3.56 -12.53
N PRO A 249 -4.23 -2.34 -12.36
CA PRO A 249 -2.80 -2.08 -12.28
C PRO A 249 -2.18 -2.68 -11.01
N VAL A 250 -0.99 -3.26 -11.18
CA VAL A 250 -0.14 -3.77 -10.09
C VAL A 250 1.16 -3.00 -10.11
N LYS A 251 1.52 -2.36 -8.99
CA LYS A 251 2.72 -1.52 -8.87
C LYS A 251 3.58 -2.01 -7.71
N LEU A 252 4.88 -2.03 -7.96
CA LEU A 252 5.88 -2.36 -6.95
C LEU A 252 6.06 -1.18 -5.99
N VAL A 253 5.97 -1.45 -4.70
CA VAL A 253 6.42 -0.55 -3.62
C VAL A 253 7.83 -0.97 -3.23
N GLU A 254 8.78 -0.06 -3.42
CA GLU A 254 10.22 -0.27 -3.13
C GLU A 254 10.51 -0.10 -1.64
N LEU A 255 9.91 -0.95 -0.80
CA LEU A 255 10.03 -0.89 0.66
C LEU A 255 11.46 -1.18 1.13
N ARG A 256 12.13 -2.21 0.58
CA ARG A 256 13.52 -2.54 0.89
C ARG A 256 14.44 -1.32 0.70
N GLU A 257 14.18 -0.55 -0.33
CA GLU A 257 14.98 0.62 -0.70
C GLU A 257 14.65 1.85 0.17
N ASN A 258 13.54 1.82 0.92
CA ASN A 258 13.04 2.95 1.71
C ASN A 258 12.94 2.66 3.21
N TYR A 259 13.32 1.45 3.66
CA TYR A 259 13.32 1.04 5.07
C TYR A 259 14.76 0.72 5.51
N ASP A 260 15.32 1.53 6.42
CA ASP A 260 16.73 1.52 6.81
C ASP A 260 17.07 0.37 7.78
N CYS A 261 16.94 -0.85 7.28
CA CYS A 261 17.16 -2.07 8.03
C CYS A 261 18.00 -3.05 7.21
N GLU A 262 19.11 -3.47 7.79
CA GLU A 262 20.11 -4.34 7.16
C GLU A 262 20.53 -5.46 8.12
N THR A 263 21.28 -6.43 7.59
CA THR A 263 21.77 -7.59 8.35
C THR A 263 22.68 -7.20 9.53
N ILE A 264 23.40 -6.09 9.41
CA ILE A 264 24.33 -5.58 10.43
C ILE A 264 23.59 -4.75 11.48
N ALA A 265 22.65 -3.91 11.06
CA ALA A 265 21.97 -2.96 11.93
C ALA A 265 20.60 -2.59 11.36
N CYS A 266 19.67 -2.28 12.26
CA CYS A 266 18.33 -1.83 11.91
C CYS A 266 17.91 -0.68 12.82
N PRO A 267 18.43 0.54 12.59
CA PRO A 267 18.13 1.71 13.42
C PRO A 267 16.65 2.07 13.46
N VAL A 268 15.88 1.67 12.45
CA VAL A 268 14.44 1.95 12.33
C VAL A 268 13.55 0.79 12.79
N GLY A 269 14.15 -0.29 13.32
CA GLY A 269 13.43 -1.45 13.83
C GLY A 269 13.79 -1.77 15.28
N TYR A 270 12.81 -1.88 16.17
CA TYR A 270 13.06 -2.00 17.62
C TYR A 270 13.60 -3.37 18.07
N ASP A 271 13.39 -4.42 17.27
CA ASP A 271 13.89 -5.78 17.51
C ASP A 271 14.70 -6.31 16.32
N GLY A 272 15.17 -5.38 15.49
CA GLY A 272 15.92 -5.70 14.30
C GLY A 272 15.06 -6.02 13.06
N LEU A 273 13.74 -5.81 13.11
CA LEU A 273 12.84 -5.84 11.96
C LEU A 273 11.61 -4.93 12.11
N HIS A 274 10.91 -4.98 13.25
CA HIS A 274 9.62 -4.31 13.38
C HIS A 274 9.76 -2.80 13.61
N PRO A 275 8.96 -1.97 12.92
CA PRO A 275 9.18 -0.53 12.84
C PRO A 275 9.10 0.16 14.20
N ASN A 276 10.10 1.00 14.50
CA ASN A 276 9.95 2.06 15.49
C ASN A 276 9.27 3.29 14.83
N ALA A 277 9.13 4.40 15.57
CA ALA A 277 8.48 5.61 15.06
C ALA A 277 9.06 6.08 13.71
N GLN A 278 10.37 6.07 13.52
CA GLN A 278 10.97 6.46 12.24
C GLN A 278 10.70 5.43 11.13
N GLY A 279 10.74 4.14 11.49
CA GLY A 279 10.39 3.03 10.61
C GLY A 279 8.94 3.09 10.12
N GLU A 280 8.00 3.49 10.97
CA GLU A 280 6.59 3.69 10.59
C GLU A 280 6.46 4.73 9.46
N TYR A 281 7.14 5.88 9.59
CA TYR A 281 7.16 6.91 8.54
C TYR A 281 7.87 6.44 7.27
N GLN A 282 8.93 5.65 7.39
CA GLN A 282 9.65 5.10 6.24
C GLN A 282 8.79 4.12 5.42
N ILE A 283 8.05 3.22 6.08
CA ILE A 283 7.10 2.32 5.41
C ILE A 283 6.00 3.13 4.73
N ALA A 284 5.37 4.06 5.44
CA ALA A 284 4.33 4.92 4.87
C ALA A 284 4.86 5.74 3.68
N ARG A 285 6.10 6.24 3.76
CA ARG A 285 6.76 6.94 2.66
C ARG A 285 6.92 6.04 1.43
N ALA A 286 7.35 4.80 1.59
CA ALA A 286 7.52 3.86 0.48
C ALA A 286 6.20 3.68 -0.30
N PHE A 287 5.09 3.48 0.42
CA PHE A 287 3.77 3.40 -0.19
C PHE A 287 3.37 4.70 -0.88
N THR A 288 3.48 5.85 -0.19
CA THR A 288 3.06 7.15 -0.77
C THR A 288 3.91 7.57 -1.98
N LEU A 289 5.18 7.17 -2.07
CA LEU A 289 5.99 7.34 -3.28
C LEU A 289 5.33 6.66 -4.48
N THR A 290 4.86 5.43 -4.30
CA THR A 290 4.19 4.63 -5.34
C THR A 290 2.78 5.18 -5.64
N LEU A 291 2.03 5.57 -4.61
CA LEU A 291 0.70 6.17 -4.77
C LEU A 291 0.74 7.43 -5.62
N VAL A 292 1.67 8.34 -5.33
CA VAL A 292 1.82 9.59 -6.08
C VAL A 292 2.34 9.32 -7.49
N LYS A 293 3.44 8.56 -7.61
CA LYS A 293 4.13 8.36 -8.89
C LYS A 293 3.33 7.51 -9.88
N ASP A 294 2.78 6.39 -9.40
CA ASP A 294 2.28 5.32 -10.27
C ASP A 294 0.75 5.21 -10.28
N PHE A 295 0.07 5.75 -9.26
CA PHE A 295 -1.40 5.81 -9.20
C PHE A 295 -1.96 7.22 -9.32
N SER A 296 -1.13 8.27 -9.30
CA SER A 296 -1.57 9.67 -9.27
C SER A 296 -2.51 9.98 -8.09
N ILE A 297 -2.29 9.31 -6.95
CA ILE A 297 -3.02 9.53 -5.70
C ILE A 297 -2.14 10.40 -4.80
N GLY A 298 -2.64 11.59 -4.45
CA GLY A 298 -1.90 12.60 -3.69
C GLY A 298 -0.99 13.46 -4.57
N ALA A 299 -0.63 14.64 -4.04
CA ALA A 299 0.22 15.61 -4.74
C ALA A 299 1.72 15.40 -4.43
N SER A 300 2.05 14.97 -3.23
CA SER A 300 3.44 14.73 -2.81
C SER A 300 3.56 13.55 -1.84
N PRO A 301 4.65 12.77 -1.89
CA PRO A 301 4.86 11.65 -0.96
C PRO A 301 5.08 12.14 0.47
N LEU A 302 4.71 11.32 1.46
CA LEU A 302 4.95 11.60 2.88
C LEU A 302 6.45 11.81 3.15
N SER A 303 6.75 12.83 3.96
CA SER A 303 8.12 13.14 4.39
C SER A 303 8.43 12.44 5.70
N VAL A 304 9.63 11.88 5.84
CA VAL A 304 10.07 11.27 7.09
C VAL A 304 10.58 12.37 8.01
N PRO A 305 9.96 12.60 9.19
CA PRO A 305 10.40 13.63 10.12
C PRO A 305 11.78 13.30 10.68
N THR A 306 12.59 14.32 10.93
CA THR A 306 13.82 14.16 11.71
C THR A 306 13.43 14.00 13.17
N MET A 307 13.60 12.80 13.70
CA MET A 307 13.33 12.53 15.10
C MET A 307 14.50 13.04 15.95
N SER A 308 14.37 14.26 16.49
CA SER A 308 15.29 14.75 17.52
C SER A 308 15.16 13.85 18.74
N GLY A 309 16.17 13.03 19.01
CA GLY A 309 16.17 12.09 20.13
C GLY A 309 15.98 12.85 21.44
N VAL A 310 14.76 12.86 21.99
CA VAL A 310 14.57 13.11 23.41
C VAL A 310 15.00 11.81 24.08
N PRO A 311 16.05 11.80 24.91
CA PRO A 311 16.38 10.63 25.69
C PRO A 311 15.15 10.24 26.48
N LEU A 312 14.68 9.00 26.33
CA LEU A 312 13.71 8.45 27.27
C LEU A 312 14.37 8.54 28.65
N SER A 313 13.89 9.45 29.49
CA SER A 313 14.30 9.51 30.88
C SER A 313 13.91 8.17 31.49
N VAL A 314 14.90 7.36 31.83
CA VAL A 314 14.69 6.14 32.60
C VAL A 314 13.87 6.53 33.84
N PRO A 315 12.69 5.95 34.07
CA PRO A 315 11.97 6.19 35.30
C PRO A 315 12.89 5.81 36.46
N SER A 316 13.21 6.76 37.32
CA SER A 316 14.06 6.62 38.51
C SER A 316 13.46 5.71 39.60
N ASN A 317 12.43 4.94 39.27
CA ASN A 317 11.50 4.31 40.21
C ASN A 317 11.48 2.79 40.11
N LEU A 318 12.40 2.17 39.35
CA LEU A 318 12.60 0.73 39.44
C LEU A 318 13.25 0.42 40.80
N GLN A 319 12.41 0.26 41.82
CA GLN A 319 12.82 -0.40 43.05
C GLN A 319 13.08 -1.86 42.72
N ASP A 320 14.35 -2.24 42.85
CA ASP A 320 14.82 -3.61 42.88
C ASP A 320 14.09 -4.35 44.01
N VAL A 321 13.02 -5.07 43.69
CA VAL A 321 12.37 -6.00 44.61
C VAL A 321 13.29 -7.21 44.69
N GLY A 322 14.17 -7.15 45.69
CA GLY A 322 15.33 -8.01 45.85
C GLY A 322 15.09 -9.51 45.68
N SER A 323 16.13 -10.13 45.12
CA SER A 323 16.51 -11.54 45.20
C SER A 323 15.73 -12.38 46.22
N LEU A 324 14.91 -13.32 45.72
CA LEU A 324 14.39 -14.40 46.54
C LEU A 324 15.54 -15.31 47.02
N PRO A 325 15.58 -15.73 48.31
CA PRO A 325 16.68 -16.54 48.82
C PRO A 325 16.73 -17.93 48.16
N GLN A 326 17.94 -18.38 47.84
CA GLN A 326 18.21 -19.78 47.51
C GLN A 326 17.78 -20.69 48.66
N GLY A 327 16.74 -21.51 48.42
CA GLY A 327 16.36 -22.61 49.29
C GLY A 327 17.28 -23.82 49.07
N TYR A 328 17.87 -24.28 50.18
CA TYR A 328 18.84 -25.36 50.32
C TYR A 328 18.40 -26.71 49.74
N GLN A 329 19.39 -27.47 49.26
CA GLN A 329 19.33 -28.91 49.06
C GLN A 329 19.19 -29.65 50.41
N THR A 330 18.24 -30.57 50.50
CA THR A 330 18.40 -31.99 50.90
C THR A 330 17.21 -32.78 50.39
#